data_AF-A0A973ZE42-F1
#
_entry.id   AF-A0A973ZE42-F1
#
_cell.length_a   1.000
_cell.length_b   1.000
_cell.length_c   1.000
_cell.angle_alpha   90.00
_cell.angle_beta   90.00
_cell.angle_gamma   90.00
#
_symmetry.space_group_name_H-M   'P 1'
#
loop_
_entity.id
_entity.type
_entity.pdbx_description
1 polymer ?
#
loop_
_entity_poly.entity_id
_entity_poly.type
_entity_poly.pdbx_seq_one_letter_code
_entity_poly.pdbx_strand_id
1 'polypeptide(L)'
;MSRTAHQDLHSEQGALRGEHPGRSLNPVIKVADLAWLEFEKPDLDRAEVFARDFGFGVAARTERELWLRGTFAGSPCMVIRRGRTSRFIGPAFRAAERPDLDRLARATGTDVRDADVPGGGRAVTLLDPSGFPVRVVHCGEELPALPEQRPLPLNSGTEHRRTNATQRPPREPSRIQRLGHVVLETRVFARALDWYLDTLGMIVSDFLFLDGQRDRGPTMAFIRCDRGGLAVDHHTLAMHLGPGNGYVHSAYQVTDLDSIAAGGEYLGERGYRRSWGIGRHIQGSQLFDYWRDPDRFMLEHFADGDLFSREVEPGWAPMSASGLAQWGPPATRDFLGAGPSPQRIRDVIEALRGDNEMDPARLLGLLKATNS
;
A
#
# COMPACT_ATOMS: atom_id res chain seq x y z
N MET A 1 -37.07 -10.34 11.54
CA MET A 1 -35.64 -10.00 11.73
C MET A 1 -35.33 -8.90 10.73
N SER A 2 -35.04 -7.69 11.20
CA SER A 2 -34.73 -6.55 10.34
C SER A 2 -33.42 -6.83 9.61
N ARG A 3 -33.45 -6.92 8.27
CA ARG A 3 -32.23 -6.94 7.46
C ARG A 3 -31.56 -5.59 7.67
N THR A 4 -30.39 -5.58 8.29
CA THR A 4 -29.54 -4.38 8.28
C THR A 4 -29.08 -4.14 6.85
N ALA A 5 -28.84 -2.88 6.46
CA ALA A 5 -28.39 -2.53 5.11
C ALA A 5 -27.01 -3.11 4.73
N HIS A 6 -26.39 -3.92 5.61
CA HIS A 6 -25.04 -4.47 5.49
C HIS A 6 -24.99 -6.01 5.52
N GLN A 7 -26.13 -6.72 5.48
CA GLN A 7 -26.10 -8.16 5.20
C GLN A 7 -25.68 -8.38 3.74
N ASP A 8 -24.65 -9.21 3.52
CA ASP A 8 -24.05 -9.54 2.22
C ASP A 8 -23.25 -8.41 1.52
N LEU A 9 -22.73 -7.43 2.30
CA LEU A 9 -21.74 -6.44 1.83
C LEU A 9 -20.30 -6.84 2.23
N HIS A 10 -19.29 -6.16 1.66
CA HIS A 10 -17.86 -6.44 1.91
C HIS A 10 -17.42 -6.23 3.37
N SER A 11 -18.27 -5.64 4.21
CA SER A 11 -18.11 -5.55 5.67
C SER A 11 -19.45 -5.78 6.36
N GLU A 12 -19.42 -6.54 7.45
CA GLU A 12 -20.61 -6.85 8.27
C GLU A 12 -21.14 -5.62 9.04
N GLN A 13 -20.31 -4.59 9.23
CA GLN A 13 -20.72 -3.33 9.85
C GLN A 13 -20.48 -2.14 8.92
N GLY A 14 -21.39 -1.18 8.96
CA GLY A 14 -21.25 0.12 8.31
C GLY A 14 -21.11 1.26 9.33
N ALA A 15 -21.10 2.49 8.81
CA ALA A 15 -21.01 3.70 9.61
C ALA A 15 -22.24 3.92 10.50
N LEU A 16 -22.02 4.41 11.71
CA LEU A 16 -23.04 4.94 12.61
C LEU A 16 -23.23 6.45 12.39
N ARG A 17 -24.36 6.97 12.86
CA ARG A 17 -24.66 8.41 12.74
C ARG A 17 -23.58 9.24 13.46
N GLY A 18 -22.95 10.14 12.71
CA GLY A 18 -21.90 11.03 13.23
C GLY A 18 -20.49 10.45 13.14
N GLU A 19 -20.32 9.21 12.68
CA GLU A 19 -19.01 8.68 12.34
C GLU A 19 -18.45 9.31 11.07
N HIS A 20 -17.14 9.16 10.90
CA HIS A 20 -16.41 9.73 9.79
C HIS A 20 -16.95 9.26 8.43
N PRO A 21 -17.26 10.16 7.47
CA PRO A 21 -17.91 9.79 6.22
C PRO A 21 -17.00 9.03 5.24
N GLY A 22 -15.69 9.07 5.46
CA GLY A 22 -14.70 8.39 4.61
C GLY A 22 -14.55 8.98 3.21
N ARG A 23 -15.05 10.19 2.98
CA ARG A 23 -14.91 10.93 1.71
C ARG A 23 -15.12 12.42 1.94
N SER A 24 -14.41 13.24 1.17
CA SER A 24 -14.66 14.68 1.11
C SER A 24 -15.79 15.01 0.14
N LEU A 25 -16.59 16.03 0.46
CA LEU A 25 -17.66 16.51 -0.44
C LEU A 25 -17.09 17.29 -1.64
N ASN A 26 -16.03 18.07 -1.41
CA ASN A 26 -15.46 18.97 -2.41
C ASN A 26 -13.93 18.92 -2.34
N PRO A 27 -13.30 17.80 -2.75
CA PRO A 27 -11.86 17.71 -2.74
C PRO A 27 -11.22 18.66 -3.77
N VAL A 28 -9.99 19.09 -3.51
CA VAL A 28 -9.24 20.02 -4.39
C VAL A 28 -9.03 19.39 -5.78
N ILE A 29 -8.59 18.14 -5.82
CA ILE A 29 -8.43 17.31 -7.02
C ILE A 29 -8.82 15.86 -6.71
N LYS A 30 -8.86 15.00 -7.74
CA LYS A 30 -8.93 13.54 -7.57
C LYS A 30 -7.73 12.89 -8.24
N VAL A 31 -6.89 12.21 -7.47
CA VAL A 31 -5.75 11.46 -8.04
C VAL A 31 -6.22 10.16 -8.68
N ALA A 32 -5.51 9.73 -9.72
CA ALA A 32 -5.87 8.59 -10.54
C ALA A 32 -5.40 7.26 -9.96
N ASP A 33 -4.19 7.25 -9.38
CA ASP A 33 -3.50 6.08 -8.81
C ASP A 33 -2.18 6.54 -8.15
N LEU A 34 -1.42 5.62 -7.55
CA LEU A 34 0.01 5.84 -7.32
C LEU A 34 0.76 5.91 -8.66
N ALA A 35 1.69 6.86 -8.76
CA ALA A 35 2.64 6.94 -9.84
C ALA A 35 3.87 6.08 -9.53
N TRP A 36 4.53 6.28 -8.39
CA TRP A 36 5.64 5.47 -7.88
C TRP A 36 5.89 5.76 -6.39
N LEU A 37 6.80 5.01 -5.77
CA LEU A 37 7.32 5.29 -4.42
C LEU A 37 8.79 5.73 -4.46
N GLU A 38 9.17 6.68 -3.60
CA GLU A 38 10.53 7.20 -3.54
C GLU A 38 11.27 6.73 -2.29
N PHE A 39 12.49 6.22 -2.48
CA PHE A 39 13.38 5.75 -1.43
C PHE A 39 14.79 6.32 -1.62
N GLU A 40 15.53 6.40 -0.52
CA GLU A 40 16.97 6.49 -0.53
C GLU A 40 17.60 5.21 -0.02
N LYS A 41 18.72 4.80 -0.60
CA LYS A 41 19.55 3.67 -0.16
C LYS A 41 21.05 3.96 -0.35
N PRO A 42 21.93 3.44 0.52
CA PRO A 42 23.38 3.62 0.37
C PRO A 42 23.98 2.79 -0.77
N ASP A 43 23.39 1.63 -1.06
CA ASP A 43 23.90 0.66 -2.02
C ASP A 43 22.83 0.36 -3.08
N LEU A 44 22.97 0.98 -4.26
CA LEU A 44 22.06 0.78 -5.38
C LEU A 44 22.26 -0.57 -6.06
N ASP A 45 23.46 -1.14 -6.00
CA ASP A 45 23.75 -2.42 -6.66
C ASP A 45 23.08 -3.56 -5.89
N ARG A 46 23.19 -3.53 -4.55
CA ARG A 46 22.46 -4.46 -3.67
C ARG A 46 20.95 -4.27 -3.75
N ALA A 47 20.48 -3.02 -3.89
CA ALA A 47 19.06 -2.75 -4.11
C ALA A 47 18.56 -3.33 -5.45
N GLU A 48 19.35 -3.21 -6.52
CA GLU A 48 19.00 -3.76 -7.84
C GLU A 48 18.95 -5.29 -7.84
N VAL A 49 19.91 -5.95 -7.17
CA VAL A 49 19.91 -7.42 -7.04
C VAL A 49 18.62 -7.90 -6.38
N PHE A 50 18.26 -7.33 -5.23
CA PHE A 50 17.00 -7.67 -4.58
C PHE A 50 15.80 -7.35 -5.46
N ALA A 51 15.77 -6.17 -6.09
CA ALA A 51 14.65 -5.77 -6.92
C ALA A 51 14.39 -6.74 -8.08
N ARG A 52 15.45 -7.22 -8.74
CA ARG A 52 15.34 -8.23 -9.81
C ARG A 52 14.88 -9.57 -9.27
N ASP A 53 15.40 -9.99 -8.12
CA ASP A 53 15.01 -11.25 -7.48
C ASP A 53 13.56 -11.23 -6.99
N PHE A 54 13.08 -10.08 -6.52
CA PHE A 54 11.69 -9.81 -6.14
C PHE A 54 10.78 -9.66 -7.37
N GLY A 55 11.34 -9.54 -8.58
CA GLY A 55 10.59 -9.58 -9.84
C GLY A 55 10.33 -8.24 -10.52
N PHE A 56 11.00 -7.16 -10.11
CA PHE A 56 10.97 -5.89 -10.84
C PHE A 56 11.80 -5.91 -12.13
N GLY A 57 11.32 -5.19 -13.14
CA GLY A 57 12.15 -4.72 -14.24
C GLY A 57 12.89 -3.44 -13.87
N VAL A 58 14.00 -3.15 -14.57
CA VAL A 58 14.72 -1.87 -14.45
C VAL A 58 14.36 -0.99 -15.64
N ALA A 59 13.74 0.16 -15.37
CA ALA A 59 13.39 1.16 -16.37
C ALA A 59 14.61 2.01 -16.76
N ALA A 60 15.39 2.44 -15.76
CA ALA A 60 16.58 3.25 -15.96
C ALA A 60 17.54 3.07 -14.77
N ARG A 61 18.84 3.19 -15.02
CA ARG A 61 19.88 3.10 -14.00
C ARG A 61 20.99 4.09 -14.29
N THR A 62 21.36 4.88 -13.28
CA THR A 62 22.51 5.79 -13.28
C THR A 62 23.33 5.52 -12.01
N GLU A 63 24.48 6.18 -11.85
CA GLU A 63 25.27 6.09 -10.61
C GLU A 63 24.51 6.55 -9.36
N ARG A 64 23.49 7.40 -9.54
CA ARG A 64 22.75 8.07 -8.45
C ARG A 64 21.32 7.58 -8.28
N GLU A 65 20.75 6.92 -9.28
CA GLU A 65 19.34 6.52 -9.26
C GLU A 65 19.11 5.16 -9.90
N LEU A 66 18.13 4.44 -9.37
CA LEU A 66 17.60 3.19 -9.89
C LEU A 66 16.09 3.33 -10.01
N TRP A 67 15.58 3.20 -11.23
CA TRP A 67 14.17 3.28 -11.56
C TRP A 67 13.64 1.87 -11.84
N LEU A 68 12.76 1.39 -10.98
CA LEU A 68 12.15 0.07 -11.05
C LEU A 68 10.75 0.16 -11.65
N ARG A 69 10.32 -0.87 -12.38
CA ARG A 69 9.03 -0.91 -13.07
C ARG A 69 8.43 -2.31 -13.06
N GLY A 70 7.13 -2.39 -13.27
CA GLY A 70 6.42 -3.63 -13.56
C GLY A 70 6.38 -3.97 -15.05
N THR A 71 5.72 -5.08 -15.37
CA THR A 71 5.53 -5.57 -16.74
C THR A 71 4.42 -4.86 -17.50
N PHE A 72 3.41 -4.32 -16.83
CA PHE A 72 2.41 -3.49 -17.51
C PHE A 72 3.06 -2.22 -18.07
N ALA A 73 2.45 -1.69 -19.14
CA ALA A 73 2.76 -0.35 -19.61
C ALA A 73 2.34 0.69 -18.57
N GLY A 74 3.06 1.82 -18.49
CA GLY A 74 2.72 2.91 -17.57
C GLY A 74 3.93 3.52 -16.86
N SER A 75 3.72 3.97 -15.62
CA SER A 75 4.77 4.61 -14.81
C SER A 75 5.72 3.60 -14.15
N PRO A 76 6.92 4.04 -13.72
CA PRO A 76 7.76 3.28 -12.81
C PRO A 76 6.99 2.85 -11.55
N CYS A 77 7.45 1.82 -10.83
CA CYS A 77 6.86 1.44 -9.54
C CYS A 77 7.62 2.06 -8.36
N MET A 78 8.95 2.14 -8.47
CA MET A 78 9.80 2.61 -7.38
C MET A 78 11.02 3.35 -7.92
N VAL A 79 11.41 4.41 -7.23
CA VAL A 79 12.63 5.19 -7.49
C VAL A 79 13.50 5.11 -6.27
N ILE A 80 14.72 4.59 -6.45
CA ILE A 80 15.72 4.48 -5.39
C ILE A 80 16.87 5.42 -5.72
N ARG A 81 17.06 6.44 -4.89
CA ARG A 81 18.19 7.37 -5.00
C ARG A 81 19.32 6.96 -4.08
N ARG A 82 20.56 7.19 -4.51
CA ARG A 82 21.73 6.99 -3.66
C ARG A 82 21.68 8.02 -2.53
N GLY A 83 21.63 7.54 -1.30
CA GLY A 83 21.62 8.35 -0.08
C GLY A 83 22.60 7.83 0.95
N ARG A 84 22.75 8.53 2.08
CA ARG A 84 23.64 8.08 3.17
C ARG A 84 23.04 6.97 4.03
N THR A 85 21.72 6.90 4.07
CA THR A 85 20.94 6.01 4.93
C THR A 85 19.73 5.52 4.17
N SER A 86 19.31 4.28 4.42
CA SER A 86 18.09 3.75 3.83
C SER A 86 16.86 4.41 4.47
N ARG A 87 16.04 5.10 3.68
CA ARG A 87 14.79 5.72 4.15
C ARG A 87 13.73 5.78 3.05
N PHE A 88 12.46 5.68 3.44
CA PHE A 88 11.35 6.06 2.59
C PHE A 88 11.28 7.60 2.53
N ILE A 89 11.11 8.14 1.33
CA ILE A 89 10.97 9.58 1.10
C ILE A 89 9.50 9.96 1.03
N GLY A 90 8.71 9.24 0.24
CA GLY A 90 7.30 9.56 0.09
C GLY A 90 6.65 8.91 -1.13
N PRO A 91 5.31 8.92 -1.18
CA PRO A 91 4.56 8.48 -2.35
C PRO A 91 4.47 9.58 -3.41
N ALA A 92 4.46 9.18 -4.67
CA ALA A 92 4.01 10.00 -5.78
C ALA A 92 2.67 9.49 -6.28
N PHE A 93 1.69 10.37 -6.43
CA PHE A 93 0.37 10.08 -7.01
C PHE A 93 0.25 10.67 -8.41
N ARG A 94 -0.49 9.99 -9.28
CA ARG A 94 -0.80 10.47 -10.62
C ARG A 94 -2.00 11.41 -10.57
N ALA A 95 -1.85 12.64 -11.04
CA ALA A 95 -2.98 13.53 -11.31
C ALA A 95 -3.90 12.91 -12.37
N ALA A 96 -5.22 13.08 -12.24
CA ALA A 96 -6.14 12.62 -13.28
C ALA A 96 -5.97 13.44 -14.56
N GLU A 97 -5.77 14.75 -14.43
CA GLU A 97 -5.50 15.64 -15.55
C GLU A 97 -4.37 16.63 -15.26
N ARG A 98 -3.71 17.14 -16.29
CA ARG A 98 -2.65 18.15 -16.13
C ARG A 98 -3.10 19.41 -15.36
N PRO A 99 -4.29 20.01 -15.61
CA PRO A 99 -4.74 21.19 -14.88
C PRO A 99 -4.96 20.98 -13.37
N ASP A 100 -5.06 19.72 -12.91
CA ASP A 100 -5.15 19.42 -11.48
C ASP A 100 -3.90 19.85 -10.73
N LEU A 101 -2.72 19.80 -11.38
CA LEU A 101 -1.49 20.32 -10.79
C LEU A 101 -1.59 21.81 -10.51
N ASP A 102 -2.17 22.59 -11.42
CA ASP A 102 -2.34 24.03 -11.23
C ASP A 102 -3.38 24.35 -10.15
N ARG A 103 -4.45 23.54 -10.05
CA ARG A 103 -5.46 23.66 -8.98
C ARG A 103 -4.82 23.38 -7.62
N LEU A 104 -4.06 22.30 -7.52
CA LEU A 104 -3.38 21.89 -6.31
C LEU A 104 -2.34 22.92 -5.88
N ALA A 105 -1.53 23.41 -6.82
CA ALA A 105 -0.54 24.47 -6.60
C ALA A 105 -1.19 25.73 -6.01
N ARG A 106 -2.29 26.21 -6.60
CA ARG A 106 -3.04 27.36 -6.09
C ARG A 106 -3.63 27.13 -4.70
N ALA A 107 -4.23 25.96 -4.47
CA ALA A 107 -4.88 25.65 -3.19
C ALA A 107 -3.89 25.51 -2.04
N THR A 108 -2.64 25.12 -2.33
CA THR A 108 -1.61 24.83 -1.33
C THR A 108 -0.51 25.88 -1.25
N GLY A 109 -0.54 26.91 -2.11
CA GLY A 109 0.50 27.94 -2.18
C GLY A 109 1.85 27.38 -2.62
N THR A 110 1.84 26.37 -3.50
CA THR A 110 3.05 25.73 -4.05
C THR A 110 3.18 26.01 -5.56
N ASP A 111 4.29 25.58 -6.16
CA ASP A 111 4.56 25.74 -7.59
C ASP A 111 4.54 24.41 -8.33
N VAL A 112 4.06 24.43 -9.58
CA VAL A 112 4.25 23.33 -10.52
C VAL A 112 5.68 23.39 -11.08
N ARG A 113 6.41 22.28 -10.99
CA ARG A 113 7.79 22.15 -11.50
C ARG A 113 7.91 21.00 -12.50
N ASP A 114 8.97 21.00 -13.28
CA ASP A 114 9.32 19.84 -14.11
C ASP A 114 9.64 18.64 -13.23
N ALA A 115 9.12 17.47 -13.60
CA ALA A 115 9.38 16.21 -12.92
C ALA A 115 10.63 15.56 -13.52
N ASP A 116 11.68 15.41 -12.71
CA ASP A 116 12.90 14.68 -13.10
C ASP A 116 12.66 13.17 -13.03
N VAL A 117 11.87 12.66 -13.99
CA VAL A 117 11.46 11.26 -14.13
C VAL A 117 11.65 10.79 -15.59
N PRO A 118 11.91 9.50 -15.84
CA PRO A 118 11.91 8.94 -17.19
C PRO A 118 10.59 9.25 -17.90
N GLY A 119 10.67 9.78 -19.13
CA GLY A 119 9.50 10.25 -19.90
C GLY A 119 9.04 11.68 -19.56
N GLY A 120 9.71 12.34 -18.60
CA GLY A 120 9.41 13.72 -18.19
C GLY A 120 8.02 13.88 -17.58
N GLY A 121 7.66 15.12 -17.27
CA GLY A 121 6.35 15.45 -16.73
C GLY A 121 6.37 16.70 -15.88
N ARG A 122 5.27 16.94 -15.18
CA ARG A 122 5.13 18.06 -14.26
C ARG A 122 4.68 17.55 -12.90
N ALA A 123 5.10 18.22 -11.85
CA ALA A 123 4.83 17.80 -10.48
C ALA A 123 4.56 18.98 -9.55
N VAL A 124 3.76 18.71 -8.53
CA VAL A 124 3.64 19.51 -7.31
C VAL A 124 4.12 18.64 -6.15
N THR A 125 4.88 19.21 -5.22
CA THR A 125 5.29 18.50 -3.99
C THR A 125 4.68 19.20 -2.79
N LEU A 126 3.97 18.42 -1.99
CA LEU A 126 3.30 18.85 -0.77
C LEU A 126 3.93 18.15 0.44
N LEU A 127 3.51 18.56 1.63
CA LEU A 127 3.80 17.88 2.87
C LEU A 127 2.47 17.44 3.49
N ASP A 128 2.32 16.16 3.80
CA ASP A 128 1.16 15.70 4.55
C ASP A 128 1.27 16.10 6.04
N PRO A 129 0.18 16.00 6.82
CA PRO A 129 0.20 16.35 8.25
C PRO A 129 1.16 15.49 9.10
N SER A 130 1.57 14.33 8.60
CA SER A 130 2.54 13.44 9.26
C SER A 130 3.99 13.86 8.99
N GLY A 131 4.21 14.79 8.05
CA GLY A 131 5.52 15.26 7.61
C GLY A 131 6.10 14.51 6.40
N PHE A 132 5.31 13.71 5.68
CA PHE A 132 5.77 13.04 4.47
C PHE A 132 5.69 13.98 3.26
N PRO A 133 6.78 14.13 2.48
CA PRO A 133 6.69 14.63 1.14
C PRO A 133 5.71 13.80 0.30
N VAL A 134 4.66 14.42 -0.23
CA VAL A 134 3.72 13.78 -1.15
C VAL A 134 3.81 14.48 -2.48
N ARG A 135 4.17 13.75 -3.53
CA ARG A 135 4.25 14.30 -4.88
C ARG A 135 2.97 13.99 -5.64
N VAL A 136 2.46 14.95 -6.40
CA VAL A 136 1.41 14.72 -7.41
C VAL A 136 1.99 15.04 -8.77
N VAL A 137 1.88 14.11 -9.71
CA VAL A 137 2.56 14.17 -11.01
C VAL A 137 1.60 13.95 -12.17
N HIS A 138 1.88 14.62 -13.28
CA HIS A 138 1.33 14.30 -14.58
C HIS A 138 2.49 13.96 -15.51
N CYS A 139 2.69 12.66 -15.76
CA CYS A 139 3.79 12.15 -16.58
C CYS A 139 3.62 12.55 -18.05
N GLY A 140 4.73 12.71 -18.76
CA GLY A 140 4.74 12.99 -20.20
C GLY A 140 4.56 11.74 -21.05
N GLU A 141 5.46 10.76 -20.87
CA GLU A 141 5.45 9.50 -21.62
C GLU A 141 5.27 8.29 -20.70
N GLU A 142 4.54 7.28 -21.17
CA GLU A 142 4.40 5.98 -20.51
C GLU A 142 5.45 4.99 -20.99
N LEU A 143 5.97 4.17 -20.07
CA LEU A 143 6.90 3.10 -20.43
C LEU A 143 6.14 1.96 -21.15
N PRO A 144 6.71 1.36 -22.21
CA PRO A 144 6.04 0.29 -22.97
C PRO A 144 6.00 -1.01 -22.17
N ALA A 145 4.98 -1.85 -22.37
CA ALA A 145 4.85 -3.14 -21.66
C ALA A 145 6.06 -4.07 -21.86
N LEU A 146 6.35 -4.89 -20.84
CA LEU A 146 7.36 -5.96 -20.86
C LEU A 146 6.67 -7.33 -20.90
N PRO A 147 7.40 -8.42 -21.26
CA PRO A 147 6.84 -9.76 -21.27
C PRO A 147 6.31 -10.21 -19.89
N GLU A 148 5.00 -10.48 -19.85
CA GLU A 148 4.32 -10.94 -18.64
C GLU A 148 4.59 -12.41 -18.29
N GLN A 149 4.39 -12.75 -17.02
CA GLN A 149 4.24 -14.14 -16.58
C GLN A 149 2.78 -14.55 -16.81
N ARG A 150 2.57 -15.63 -17.56
CA ARG A 150 1.23 -16.10 -17.92
C ARG A 150 0.63 -16.96 -16.80
N PRO A 151 -0.65 -16.78 -16.45
CA PRO A 151 -1.33 -17.66 -15.51
C PRO A 151 -1.30 -19.10 -15.99
N LEU A 152 -1.16 -20.04 -15.05
CA LEU A 152 -1.14 -21.45 -15.37
C LEU A 152 -2.56 -22.01 -15.53
N PRO A 153 -2.83 -22.89 -16.51
CA PRO A 153 -4.16 -23.47 -16.68
C PRO A 153 -4.48 -24.45 -15.54
N LEU A 154 -5.49 -24.10 -14.74
CA LEU A 154 -5.96 -24.92 -13.61
C LEU A 154 -7.04 -25.92 -14.05
N ASN A 155 -7.05 -27.08 -13.40
CA ASN A 155 -8.20 -27.98 -13.39
C ASN A 155 -8.98 -27.66 -12.10
N SER A 156 -10.28 -27.37 -12.20
CA SER A 156 -11.10 -26.91 -11.07
C SER A 156 -12.41 -27.67 -11.02
N GLY A 157 -12.67 -28.41 -9.94
CA GLY A 157 -13.88 -29.22 -9.80
C GLY A 157 -14.05 -30.18 -10.98
N THR A 158 -15.12 -30.00 -11.75
CA THR A 158 -15.44 -30.78 -12.96
C THR A 158 -14.83 -30.22 -14.25
N GLU A 159 -14.20 -29.04 -14.21
CA GLU A 159 -13.49 -28.47 -15.35
C GLU A 159 -12.04 -28.99 -15.41
N HIS A 160 -11.79 -29.92 -16.34
CA HIS A 160 -10.45 -30.48 -16.57
C HIS A 160 -9.84 -29.92 -17.86
N ARG A 161 -9.15 -28.77 -17.76
CA ARG A 161 -8.49 -28.09 -18.90
C ARG A 161 -7.23 -28.80 -19.38
N ARG A 162 -6.72 -29.76 -18.62
CA ARG A 162 -5.49 -30.50 -18.92
C ARG A 162 -5.74 -32.00 -18.87
N THR A 163 -5.40 -32.67 -19.97
CA THR A 163 -5.43 -34.13 -20.11
C THR A 163 -4.04 -34.60 -20.52
N ASN A 164 -3.51 -35.65 -19.86
CA ASN A 164 -2.16 -36.20 -20.12
C ASN A 164 -1.02 -35.16 -20.04
N ALA A 165 -1.19 -34.09 -19.26
CA ALA A 165 -0.21 -33.01 -19.08
C ALA A 165 -0.06 -32.64 -17.60
N THR A 166 1.16 -32.29 -17.17
CA THR A 166 1.50 -31.93 -15.78
C THR A 166 1.80 -30.44 -15.62
N GLN A 167 1.56 -29.85 -14.43
CA GLN A 167 2.11 -28.55 -14.04
C GLN A 167 3.34 -28.72 -13.17
N ARG A 168 4.36 -27.91 -13.44
CA ARG A 168 5.48 -27.66 -12.51
C ARG A 168 5.85 -26.17 -12.64
N PRO A 169 5.22 -25.27 -11.88
CA PRO A 169 5.57 -23.85 -11.92
C PRO A 169 7.08 -23.66 -11.67
N PRO A 170 7.79 -22.87 -12.49
CA PRO A 170 9.20 -22.61 -12.26
C PRO A 170 9.38 -21.79 -10.98
N ARG A 171 10.43 -22.09 -10.21
CA ARG A 171 10.89 -21.26 -9.10
C ARG A 171 11.73 -20.12 -9.68
N GLU A 172 11.06 -19.07 -10.11
CA GLU A 172 11.66 -17.86 -10.69
C GLU A 172 11.07 -16.60 -10.04
N PRO A 173 11.65 -15.40 -10.23
CA PRO A 173 11.06 -14.17 -9.70
C PRO A 173 9.60 -14.01 -10.11
N SER A 174 8.72 -13.71 -9.15
CA SER A 174 7.32 -13.38 -9.41
C SER A 174 7.27 -12.05 -10.16
N ARG A 175 7.03 -12.07 -11.47
CA ARG A 175 7.14 -10.85 -12.28
C ARG A 175 6.12 -9.82 -11.82
N ILE A 176 6.61 -8.69 -11.32
CA ILE A 176 5.77 -7.58 -10.87
C ILE A 176 5.04 -7.01 -12.08
N GLN A 177 3.72 -6.99 -12.05
CA GLN A 177 2.87 -6.38 -13.07
C GLN A 177 2.77 -4.87 -12.89
N ARG A 178 2.54 -4.40 -11.66
CA ARG A 178 2.44 -2.97 -11.29
C ARG A 178 2.59 -2.73 -9.78
N LEU A 179 2.71 -1.47 -9.39
CA LEU A 179 2.51 -1.02 -8.01
C LEU A 179 1.01 -1.05 -7.68
N GLY A 180 0.66 -1.57 -6.50
CA GLY A 180 -0.71 -1.57 -5.99
C GLY A 180 -0.91 -0.48 -4.93
N HIS A 181 -0.26 -0.64 -3.78
CA HIS A 181 -0.48 0.25 -2.65
C HIS A 181 0.74 0.48 -1.77
N VAL A 182 0.63 1.48 -0.89
CA VAL A 182 1.58 1.77 0.20
C VAL A 182 0.85 1.88 1.52
N VAL A 183 1.48 1.41 2.59
CA VAL A 183 0.95 1.48 3.95
C VAL A 183 1.85 2.33 4.83
N LEU A 184 1.25 3.31 5.51
CA LEU A 184 1.95 4.28 6.34
C LEU A 184 1.48 4.22 7.80
N GLU A 185 2.41 4.38 8.72
CA GLU A 185 2.16 4.63 10.13
C GLU A 185 2.18 6.14 10.38
N THR A 186 1.26 6.65 11.20
CA THR A 186 1.24 8.05 11.61
C THR A 186 0.73 8.21 13.04
N ARG A 187 1.18 9.26 13.73
CA ARG A 187 0.69 9.69 15.05
C ARG A 187 -0.55 10.60 14.96
N VAL A 188 -0.85 11.12 13.78
CA VAL A 188 -1.90 12.14 13.54
C VAL A 188 -2.92 11.63 12.51
N PHE A 189 -3.34 10.39 12.69
CA PHE A 189 -4.20 9.63 11.80
C PHE A 189 -5.40 10.40 11.25
N ALA A 190 -6.25 10.99 12.08
CA ALA A 190 -7.45 11.70 11.62
C ALA A 190 -7.09 12.90 10.73
N ARG A 191 -6.16 13.75 11.20
CA ARG A 191 -5.70 14.91 10.42
C ARG A 191 -5.06 14.49 9.10
N ALA A 192 -4.25 13.44 9.12
CA ALA A 192 -3.59 12.91 7.93
C ALA A 192 -4.62 12.35 6.95
N LEU A 193 -5.55 11.51 7.41
CA LEU A 193 -6.64 10.96 6.60
C LEU A 193 -7.42 12.08 5.90
N ASP A 194 -7.92 13.05 6.66
CA ASP A 194 -8.69 14.18 6.14
C ASP A 194 -7.92 14.92 5.05
N TRP A 195 -6.61 15.10 5.23
CA TRP A 195 -5.77 15.72 4.21
C TRP A 195 -5.75 14.93 2.89
N TYR A 196 -5.64 13.60 2.92
CA TYR A 196 -5.69 12.78 1.69
C TYR A 196 -7.08 12.81 1.04
N LEU A 197 -8.14 12.83 1.83
CA LEU A 197 -9.52 12.91 1.32
C LEU A 197 -9.84 14.28 0.72
N ASP A 198 -9.50 15.37 1.41
CA ASP A 198 -9.79 16.75 1.00
C ASP A 198 -8.85 17.24 -0.10
N THR A 199 -7.57 16.87 -0.03
CA THR A 199 -6.56 17.39 -0.97
C THR A 199 -6.51 16.54 -2.24
N LEU A 200 -6.51 15.21 -2.10
CA LEU A 200 -6.31 14.28 -3.22
C LEU A 200 -7.58 13.55 -3.66
N GLY A 201 -8.71 13.79 -2.99
CA GLY A 201 -10.01 13.27 -3.39
C GLY A 201 -10.11 11.75 -3.31
N MET A 202 -9.28 11.13 -2.48
CA MET A 202 -9.37 9.71 -2.20
C MET A 202 -10.59 9.41 -1.31
N ILE A 203 -11.02 8.15 -1.26
CA ILE A 203 -12.17 7.69 -0.45
C ILE A 203 -11.86 6.38 0.26
N VAL A 204 -12.50 6.15 1.40
CA VAL A 204 -12.25 4.99 2.26
C VAL A 204 -13.08 3.79 1.81
N SER A 205 -12.44 2.63 1.77
CA SER A 205 -13.07 1.33 1.53
C SER A 205 -13.41 0.62 2.83
N ASP A 206 -12.48 0.66 3.81
CA ASP A 206 -12.67 0.10 5.15
C ASP A 206 -12.01 0.97 6.21
N PHE A 207 -12.71 1.12 7.34
CA PHE A 207 -12.21 1.64 8.58
C PHE A 207 -11.99 0.51 9.59
N LEU A 208 -10.84 0.53 10.27
CA LEU A 208 -10.64 -0.27 11.48
C LEU A 208 -10.54 0.61 12.71
N PHE A 209 -11.12 0.15 13.81
CA PHE A 209 -11.08 0.81 15.12
C PHE A 209 -10.52 -0.13 16.19
N LEU A 210 -9.90 0.43 17.23
CA LEU A 210 -9.48 -0.36 18.38
C LEU A 210 -10.70 -0.88 19.14
N ASP A 211 -10.67 -2.17 19.50
CA ASP A 211 -11.73 -2.81 20.27
C ASP A 211 -12.04 -2.04 21.56
N GLY A 212 -13.34 -1.79 21.81
CA GLY A 212 -13.83 -0.95 22.90
C GLY A 212 -13.56 0.55 22.76
N GLN A 213 -13.12 1.04 21.58
CA GLN A 213 -12.79 2.46 21.34
C GLN A 213 -13.38 3.01 20.03
N ARG A 214 -14.48 2.42 19.52
CA ARG A 214 -15.13 2.86 18.27
C ARG A 214 -15.64 4.30 18.35
N ASP A 215 -16.14 4.70 19.51
CA ASP A 215 -16.61 6.05 19.83
C ASP A 215 -15.50 7.10 19.72
N ARG A 216 -14.24 6.69 19.85
CA ARG A 216 -13.07 7.54 19.63
C ARG A 216 -12.67 7.66 18.15
N GLY A 217 -13.43 7.04 17.25
CA GLY A 217 -13.15 7.02 15.81
C GLY A 217 -12.15 5.95 15.38
N PRO A 218 -11.97 5.81 14.06
CA PRO A 218 -11.09 4.81 13.48
C PRO A 218 -9.63 5.10 13.78
N THR A 219 -8.82 4.04 13.73
CA THR A 219 -7.36 4.08 13.92
C THR A 219 -6.62 3.46 12.74
N MET A 220 -7.33 2.99 11.72
CA MET A 220 -6.76 2.59 10.45
C MET A 220 -7.80 2.76 9.34
N ALA A 221 -7.33 3.07 8.14
CA ALA A 221 -8.16 3.16 6.96
C ALA A 221 -7.48 2.52 5.75
N PHE A 222 -8.26 1.81 4.95
CA PHE A 222 -7.92 1.38 3.60
C PHE A 222 -8.57 2.35 2.62
N ILE A 223 -7.75 3.02 1.81
CA ILE A 223 -8.12 4.22 1.07
C ILE A 223 -7.86 3.99 -0.43
N ARG A 224 -8.90 4.13 -1.25
CA ARG A 224 -8.85 3.99 -2.72
C ARG A 224 -8.96 5.34 -3.42
N CYS A 225 -8.54 5.40 -4.67
CA CYS A 225 -8.78 6.55 -5.53
C CYS A 225 -10.25 6.63 -5.98
N ASP A 226 -10.87 7.80 -5.93
CA ASP A 226 -12.22 7.98 -6.49
C ASP A 226 -12.15 8.25 -8.00
N ARG A 227 -12.42 7.21 -8.80
CA ARG A 227 -12.49 7.27 -10.26
C ARG A 227 -13.93 7.31 -10.80
N GLY A 228 -14.88 7.78 -9.99
CA GLY A 228 -16.29 7.75 -10.37
C GLY A 228 -16.85 6.33 -10.29
N GLY A 229 -17.61 5.94 -11.32
CA GLY A 229 -18.15 4.58 -11.44
C GLY A 229 -17.13 3.53 -11.90
N LEU A 230 -15.88 3.91 -12.19
CA LEU A 230 -14.83 2.95 -12.53
C LEU A 230 -14.37 2.22 -11.27
N ALA A 231 -14.41 0.88 -11.31
CA ALA A 231 -13.88 0.06 -10.23
C ALA A 231 -12.34 0.15 -10.19
N VAL A 232 -11.79 0.35 -8.99
CA VAL A 232 -10.36 0.43 -8.70
C VAL A 232 -10.01 -0.49 -7.56
N ASP A 233 -8.72 -0.73 -7.32
CA ASP A 233 -8.26 -1.53 -6.18
C ASP A 233 -8.92 -1.08 -4.87
N HIS A 234 -9.20 -2.07 -4.01
CA HIS A 234 -9.69 -1.89 -2.66
C HIS A 234 -8.98 -0.75 -1.92
N HIS A 235 -7.67 -0.61 -2.12
CA HIS A 235 -6.91 0.51 -1.62
C HIS A 235 -5.66 0.73 -2.46
N THR A 236 -5.28 2.00 -2.56
CA THR A 236 -4.02 2.50 -3.11
C THR A 236 -3.13 3.04 -1.97
N LEU A 237 -3.75 3.49 -0.89
CA LEU A 237 -3.09 3.92 0.35
C LEU A 237 -3.78 3.20 1.51
N ALA A 238 -3.01 2.70 2.46
CA ALA A 238 -3.54 2.43 3.80
C ALA A 238 -2.72 3.20 4.83
N MET A 239 -3.37 3.54 5.93
CA MET A 239 -2.70 4.21 7.03
C MET A 239 -3.25 3.76 8.36
N HIS A 240 -2.40 3.68 9.36
CA HIS A 240 -2.80 3.35 10.72
C HIS A 240 -2.14 4.26 11.75
N LEU A 241 -2.85 4.46 12.86
CA LEU A 241 -2.36 5.12 14.04
C LEU A 241 -1.26 4.27 14.67
N GLY A 242 -0.15 4.91 15.04
CA GLY A 242 0.94 4.26 15.74
C GLY A 242 1.84 5.26 16.44
N PRO A 243 2.76 4.78 17.30
CA PRO A 243 3.68 5.65 18.02
C PRO A 243 4.76 6.24 17.11
N GLY A 244 4.93 5.77 15.87
CA GLY A 244 5.87 6.28 14.87
C GLY A 244 5.19 7.12 13.77
N ASN A 245 6.02 7.69 12.89
CA ASN A 245 5.60 8.14 11.56
C ASN A 245 6.52 7.44 10.57
N GLY A 246 6.01 6.51 9.76
CA GLY A 246 6.89 5.75 8.89
C GLY A 246 6.22 4.96 7.78
N TYR A 247 7.06 4.45 6.88
CA TYR A 247 6.67 3.41 5.95
C TYR A 247 6.49 2.08 6.70
N VAL A 248 5.40 1.38 6.41
CA VAL A 248 5.12 0.04 6.94
C VAL A 248 5.48 -1.01 5.88
N HIS A 249 4.82 -0.95 4.73
CA HIS A 249 5.11 -1.75 3.54
C HIS A 249 4.54 -1.13 2.26
N SER A 250 4.85 -1.74 1.13
CA SER A 250 4.24 -1.47 -0.17
C SER A 250 4.04 -2.77 -0.93
N ALA A 251 2.97 -2.84 -1.71
CA ALA A 251 2.59 -4.07 -2.40
C ALA A 251 2.61 -3.93 -3.91
N TYR A 252 2.95 -5.03 -4.57
CA TYR A 252 3.17 -5.11 -6.00
C TYR A 252 2.41 -6.29 -6.58
N GLN A 253 1.63 -6.03 -7.63
CA GLN A 253 0.75 -7.04 -8.21
C GLN A 253 1.60 -8.09 -8.93
N VAL A 254 1.27 -9.36 -8.74
CA VAL A 254 1.79 -10.49 -9.51
C VAL A 254 0.65 -11.30 -10.13
N THR A 255 0.99 -12.20 -11.04
CA THR A 255 0.02 -12.90 -11.90
C THR A 255 -1.08 -13.64 -11.14
N ASP A 256 -0.72 -14.49 -10.18
CA ASP A 256 -1.64 -15.41 -9.49
C ASP A 256 -0.98 -16.04 -8.24
N LEU A 257 -1.73 -16.92 -7.56
CA LEU A 257 -1.25 -17.65 -6.39
C LEU A 257 -0.02 -18.52 -6.67
N ASP A 258 0.05 -19.16 -7.85
CA ASP A 258 1.20 -19.99 -8.23
C ASP A 258 2.46 -19.12 -8.39
N SER A 259 2.33 -17.90 -8.92
CA SER A 259 3.41 -16.91 -8.98
C SER A 259 3.92 -16.54 -7.60
N ILE A 260 3.02 -16.25 -6.65
CA ILE A 260 3.39 -15.96 -5.24
C ILE A 260 4.09 -17.18 -4.62
N ALA A 261 3.53 -18.38 -4.77
CA ALA A 261 4.06 -19.59 -4.16
C ALA A 261 5.43 -19.98 -4.71
N ALA A 262 5.56 -20.11 -6.03
CA ALA A 262 6.80 -20.56 -6.65
C ALA A 262 7.91 -19.50 -6.57
N GLY A 263 7.58 -18.21 -6.73
CA GLY A 263 8.54 -17.13 -6.55
C GLY A 263 8.92 -16.92 -5.09
N GLY A 264 8.02 -17.21 -4.16
CA GLY A 264 8.33 -17.26 -2.74
C GLY A 264 9.36 -18.34 -2.39
N GLU A 265 9.31 -19.51 -3.03
CA GLU A 265 10.36 -20.54 -2.87
C GLU A 265 11.70 -20.06 -3.45
N TYR A 266 11.68 -19.42 -4.63
CA TYR A 266 12.87 -18.83 -5.25
C TYR A 266 13.55 -17.78 -4.34
N LEU A 267 12.77 -16.88 -3.74
CA LEU A 267 13.29 -15.90 -2.78
C LEU A 267 13.90 -16.57 -1.54
N GLY A 268 13.27 -17.64 -1.05
CA GLY A 268 13.79 -18.45 0.05
C GLY A 268 15.13 -19.11 -0.28
N GLU A 269 15.27 -19.70 -1.47
CA GLU A 269 16.52 -20.30 -1.97
C GLU A 269 17.66 -19.28 -2.09
N ARG A 270 17.35 -18.00 -2.26
CA ARG A 270 18.31 -16.88 -2.29
C ARG A 270 18.61 -16.29 -0.92
N GLY A 271 18.00 -16.84 0.13
CA GLY A 271 18.24 -16.43 1.52
C GLY A 271 17.50 -15.16 1.94
N TYR A 272 16.51 -14.70 1.17
CA TYR A 272 15.65 -13.61 1.61
C TYR A 272 14.72 -14.06 2.74
N ARG A 273 14.27 -13.10 3.55
CA ARG A 273 13.45 -13.39 4.73
C ARG A 273 12.00 -13.09 4.47
N ARG A 274 11.16 -14.13 4.48
CA ARG A 274 9.71 -14.01 4.53
C ARG A 274 9.29 -13.48 5.90
N SER A 275 8.52 -12.40 5.90
CA SER A 275 7.94 -11.76 7.09
C SER A 275 6.61 -12.43 7.45
N TRP A 276 5.75 -12.69 6.46
CA TRP A 276 4.45 -13.34 6.65
C TRP A 276 3.91 -13.88 5.32
N GLY A 277 2.88 -14.73 5.38
CA GLY A 277 2.27 -15.39 4.23
C GLY A 277 2.77 -16.83 3.98
N ILE A 278 2.22 -17.51 2.98
CA ILE A 278 1.18 -17.03 2.06
C ILE A 278 -0.19 -17.05 2.73
N GLY A 279 -1.03 -16.06 2.45
CA GLY A 279 -2.40 -16.01 2.95
C GLY A 279 -3.34 -15.23 2.05
N ARG A 280 -4.57 -15.05 2.52
CA ARG A 280 -5.57 -14.15 1.93
C ARG A 280 -6.09 -13.18 2.97
N HIS A 281 -6.09 -11.88 2.66
CA HIS A 281 -6.57 -10.84 3.56
C HIS A 281 -8.08 -10.86 3.75
N ILE A 282 -8.55 -10.38 4.92
CA ILE A 282 -9.97 -10.08 5.10
C ILE A 282 -10.32 -8.83 4.30
N GLN A 283 -9.66 -7.69 4.56
CA GLN A 283 -9.89 -6.45 3.82
C GLN A 283 -9.32 -6.54 2.39
N GLY A 284 -10.19 -6.29 1.41
CA GLY A 284 -9.83 -6.32 -0.02
C GLY A 284 -9.52 -7.70 -0.59
N SER A 285 -9.73 -8.77 0.17
CA SER A 285 -9.62 -10.18 -0.25
C SER A 285 -8.33 -10.61 -0.96
N GLN A 286 -7.28 -9.79 -1.00
CA GLN A 286 -6.09 -10.07 -1.80
C GLN A 286 -5.28 -11.23 -1.22
N LEU A 287 -4.72 -12.04 -2.11
CA LEU A 287 -3.63 -12.97 -1.78
C LEU A 287 -2.38 -12.17 -1.46
N PHE A 288 -1.57 -12.65 -0.52
CA PHE A 288 -0.36 -11.95 -0.12
C PHE A 288 0.81 -12.89 0.23
N ASP A 289 2.02 -12.39 0.05
CA ASP A 289 3.18 -12.73 0.88
C ASP A 289 4.06 -11.50 1.15
N TYR A 290 4.81 -11.52 2.25
CA TYR A 290 5.61 -10.37 2.68
C TYR A 290 7.08 -10.75 2.81
N TRP A 291 7.97 -9.91 2.28
CA TRP A 291 9.42 -10.12 2.31
C TRP A 291 10.14 -8.88 2.81
N ARG A 292 11.27 -9.10 3.49
CA ARG A 292 12.19 -8.01 3.85
C ARG A 292 13.25 -7.86 2.76
N ASP A 293 13.39 -6.65 2.25
CA ASP A 293 14.54 -6.27 1.46
C ASP A 293 15.83 -6.27 2.31
N PRO A 294 17.00 -6.11 1.68
CA PRO A 294 18.26 -6.14 2.43
C PRO A 294 18.40 -5.02 3.48
N ASP A 295 17.69 -3.90 3.34
CA ASP A 295 17.67 -2.81 4.32
C ASP A 295 16.47 -2.88 5.27
N ARG A 296 15.77 -4.03 5.28
CA ARG A 296 14.63 -4.33 6.16
C ARG A 296 13.33 -3.61 5.83
N PHE A 297 13.19 -2.97 4.67
CA PHE A 297 11.87 -2.56 4.18
C PHE A 297 11.03 -3.78 3.84
N MET A 298 9.74 -3.72 4.14
CA MET A 298 8.81 -4.82 3.87
C MET A 298 8.10 -4.59 2.55
N LEU A 299 8.23 -5.52 1.62
CA LEU A 299 7.52 -5.50 0.35
C LEU A 299 6.56 -6.69 0.30
N GLU A 300 5.44 -6.48 -0.39
CA GLU A 300 4.39 -7.46 -0.55
C GLU A 300 4.23 -7.84 -2.02
N HIS A 301 4.09 -9.13 -2.31
CA HIS A 301 3.41 -9.54 -3.55
C HIS A 301 1.95 -9.71 -3.26
N PHE A 302 1.09 -9.18 -4.13
CA PHE A 302 -0.34 -9.43 -4.06
C PHE A 302 -0.94 -9.89 -5.38
N ALA A 303 -2.06 -10.60 -5.31
CA ALA A 303 -2.88 -10.97 -6.44
C ALA A 303 -4.34 -11.09 -6.00
N ASP A 304 -5.29 -11.04 -6.96
CA ASP A 304 -6.71 -11.35 -6.70
C ASP A 304 -7.36 -10.49 -5.60
N GLY A 305 -7.13 -9.17 -5.66
CA GLY A 305 -7.74 -8.19 -4.77
C GLY A 305 -9.07 -7.65 -5.29
N ASP A 306 -9.94 -7.22 -4.38
CA ASP A 306 -11.26 -6.66 -4.69
C ASP A 306 -11.14 -5.32 -5.44
N LEU A 307 -12.08 -5.09 -6.37
CA LEU A 307 -12.21 -3.84 -7.11
C LEU A 307 -13.50 -3.12 -6.74
N PHE A 308 -13.41 -1.91 -6.19
CA PHE A 308 -14.54 -1.10 -5.75
C PHE A 308 -14.64 0.21 -6.54
N SER A 309 -15.86 0.60 -6.87
CA SER A 309 -16.19 1.93 -7.38
C SER A 309 -16.62 2.86 -6.23
N ARG A 310 -17.01 4.10 -6.53
CA ARG A 310 -17.45 5.06 -5.48
C ARG A 310 -18.77 4.70 -4.80
N GLU A 311 -19.57 3.83 -5.42
CA GLU A 311 -20.87 3.39 -4.93
C GLU A 311 -20.77 2.51 -3.69
N VAL A 312 -19.60 1.88 -3.46
CA VAL A 312 -19.34 1.09 -2.25
C VAL A 312 -19.04 2.03 -1.10
N GLU A 313 -19.87 1.99 -0.06
CA GLU A 313 -19.67 2.76 1.18
C GLU A 313 -18.60 2.12 2.09
N PRO A 314 -17.93 2.87 2.98
CA PRO A 314 -16.91 2.31 3.85
C PRO A 314 -17.43 1.21 4.77
N GLY A 315 -16.70 0.09 4.83
CA GLY A 315 -16.86 -0.92 5.86
C GLY A 315 -16.24 -0.50 7.20
N TRP A 316 -16.67 -1.12 8.29
CA TRP A 316 -16.19 -0.87 9.64
C TRP A 316 -15.95 -2.19 10.38
N ALA A 317 -14.77 -2.37 10.95
CA ALA A 317 -14.44 -3.57 11.71
C ALA A 317 -13.46 -3.29 12.87
N PRO A 318 -13.47 -4.12 13.93
CA PRO A 318 -12.43 -4.05 14.95
C PRO A 318 -11.07 -4.44 14.37
N MET A 319 -10.02 -3.75 14.81
CA MET A 319 -8.64 -4.09 14.50
C MET A 319 -8.14 -5.23 15.39
N SER A 320 -7.66 -6.32 14.78
CA SER A 320 -6.99 -7.44 15.46
C SER A 320 -5.99 -8.11 14.53
N ALA A 321 -4.94 -8.74 15.07
CA ALA A 321 -3.98 -9.50 14.27
C ALA A 321 -4.61 -10.76 13.65
N SER A 322 -5.51 -11.44 14.36
CA SER A 322 -6.34 -12.52 13.84
C SER A 322 -7.33 -12.08 12.75
N GLY A 323 -7.73 -10.80 12.74
CA GLY A 323 -8.62 -10.21 11.75
C GLY A 323 -7.94 -9.74 10.46
N LEU A 324 -6.63 -10.00 10.30
CA LEU A 324 -5.89 -9.57 9.10
C LEU A 324 -6.05 -10.56 7.93
N ALA A 325 -6.31 -11.84 8.18
CA ALA A 325 -6.35 -12.88 7.15
C ALA A 325 -7.55 -13.82 7.30
N GLN A 326 -8.18 -14.16 6.17
CA GLN A 326 -9.22 -15.20 6.09
C GLN A 326 -8.60 -16.59 6.29
N TRP A 327 -7.43 -16.81 5.69
CA TRP A 327 -6.63 -18.02 5.85
C TRP A 327 -5.16 -17.71 5.59
N GLY A 328 -4.29 -18.55 6.14
CA GLY A 328 -2.84 -18.37 6.13
C GLY A 328 -2.24 -18.67 7.50
N PRO A 329 -0.90 -18.62 7.65
CA PRO A 329 -0.29 -18.71 8.97
C PRO A 329 -0.65 -17.47 9.81
N PRO A 330 -0.62 -17.55 11.15
CA PRO A 330 -0.76 -16.38 12.01
C PRO A 330 0.23 -15.27 11.66
N ALA A 331 -0.19 -14.01 11.78
CA ALA A 331 0.68 -12.86 11.57
C ALA A 331 1.91 -12.92 12.48
N THR A 332 3.10 -12.72 11.91
CA THR A 332 4.34 -12.83 12.68
C THR A 332 4.62 -11.54 13.45
N ARG A 333 5.44 -11.64 14.51
CA ARG A 333 5.94 -10.45 15.22
C ARG A 333 6.78 -9.53 14.33
N ASP A 334 7.43 -10.08 13.30
CA ASP A 334 8.21 -9.27 12.35
C ASP A 334 7.30 -8.42 11.47
N PHE A 335 6.19 -9.00 11.00
CA PHE A 335 5.18 -8.30 10.21
C PHE A 335 4.49 -7.21 11.04
N LEU A 336 4.01 -7.55 12.23
CA LEU A 336 3.36 -6.60 13.15
C LEU A 336 4.32 -5.53 13.69
N GLY A 337 5.62 -5.70 13.45
CA GLY A 337 6.65 -4.85 14.00
C GLY A 337 6.78 -4.94 15.54
N ALA A 338 6.15 -5.89 16.21
CA ALA A 338 6.10 -6.01 17.67
C ALA A 338 7.44 -6.36 18.36
N GLY A 339 8.58 -6.14 17.70
CA GLY A 339 9.92 -6.28 18.26
C GLY A 339 10.38 -5.00 18.98
N PRO A 340 10.89 -5.06 20.22
CA PRO A 340 11.44 -3.90 20.89
C PRO A 340 12.67 -3.38 20.15
N SER A 341 12.75 -2.07 19.92
CA SER A 341 13.94 -1.41 19.39
C SER A 341 14.15 -0.06 20.10
N PRO A 342 15.40 0.43 20.20
CA PRO A 342 15.67 1.76 20.75
C PRO A 342 14.88 2.86 20.04
N GLN A 343 14.66 2.71 18.72
CA GLN A 343 13.84 3.64 17.95
C GLN A 343 12.39 3.63 18.42
N ARG A 344 11.76 2.46 18.56
CA ARG A 344 10.36 2.36 19.03
C ARG A 344 10.17 2.93 20.42
N ILE A 345 11.13 2.73 21.31
CA ILE A 345 11.06 3.31 22.67
C ILE A 345 11.06 4.84 22.58
N ARG A 346 11.94 5.42 21.76
CA ARG A 346 11.93 6.87 21.50
C ARG A 346 10.62 7.32 20.89
N ASP A 347 10.12 6.60 19.88
CA ASP A 347 8.87 6.92 19.20
C ASP A 347 7.70 6.97 20.18
N VAL A 348 7.60 6.02 21.11
CA VAL A 348 6.55 6.00 22.15
C VAL A 348 6.69 7.20 23.12
N ILE A 349 7.92 7.51 23.55
CA ILE A 349 8.16 8.64 24.46
C ILE A 349 7.81 9.97 23.78
N GLU A 350 8.19 10.14 22.51
CA GLU A 350 7.87 11.32 21.73
C GLU A 350 6.37 11.44 21.46
N ALA A 351 5.72 10.33 21.09
CA ALA A 351 4.29 10.29 20.85
C ALA A 351 3.50 10.74 22.08
N LEU A 352 3.82 10.24 23.27
CA LEU A 352 3.15 10.62 24.52
C LEU A 352 3.39 12.07 24.98
N ARG A 353 4.35 12.78 24.37
CA ARG A 353 4.68 14.18 24.71
C ARG A 353 4.21 15.18 23.65
N GLY A 354 3.79 14.72 22.48
CA GLY A 354 3.43 15.58 21.35
C GLY A 354 1.94 15.92 21.30
N ASP A 355 1.61 16.94 20.50
CA ASP A 355 0.22 17.23 20.10
C ASP A 355 -0.22 16.28 18.97
N ASN A 356 -0.67 15.09 19.37
CA ASN A 356 -1.07 14.02 18.47
C ASN A 356 -2.14 13.10 19.11
N GLU A 357 -2.50 12.01 18.43
CA GLU A 357 -3.60 11.12 18.86
C GLU A 357 -3.15 9.99 19.80
N MET A 358 -1.88 9.95 20.20
CA MET A 358 -1.31 8.91 21.04
C MET A 358 -1.42 9.23 22.53
N ASP A 359 -2.21 8.43 23.24
CA ASP A 359 -2.29 8.42 24.70
C ASP A 359 -2.08 7.01 25.25
N PRO A 360 -1.97 6.84 26.59
CA PRO A 360 -1.77 5.52 27.19
C PRO A 360 -2.87 4.50 26.83
N ALA A 361 -4.12 4.93 26.66
CA ALA A 361 -5.24 4.04 26.31
C ALA A 361 -5.18 3.58 24.84
N ARG A 362 -4.74 4.45 23.91
CA ARG A 362 -4.47 4.09 22.51
C ARG A 362 -3.29 3.14 22.40
N LEU A 363 -2.20 3.38 23.15
CA LEU A 363 -1.07 2.45 23.20
C LEU A 363 -1.46 1.06 23.70
N LEU A 364 -2.24 0.99 24.78
CA LEU A 364 -2.76 -0.29 25.29
C LEU A 364 -3.69 -0.97 24.29
N GLY A 365 -4.56 -0.22 23.61
CA GLY A 365 -5.44 -0.76 22.58
C GLY A 365 -4.67 -1.34 21.38
N LEU A 366 -3.65 -0.63 20.88
CA LEU A 366 -2.76 -1.13 19.81
C LEU A 366 -1.99 -2.39 20.25
N LEU A 367 -1.49 -2.42 21.50
CA LEU A 367 -0.85 -3.61 22.06
C LEU A 367 -1.83 -4.79 22.17
N LYS A 368 -3.09 -4.55 22.53
CA LYS A 368 -4.12 -5.60 22.57
C LYS A 368 -4.39 -6.14 21.15
N ALA A 369 -4.60 -5.25 20.18
CA ALA A 369 -4.88 -5.62 18.79
C ALA A 369 -3.74 -6.42 18.14
N THR A 370 -2.48 -6.10 18.48
CA THR A 370 -1.31 -6.83 17.96
C THR A 370 -1.10 -8.20 18.61
N ASN A 371 -1.74 -8.47 19.75
CA ASN A 371 -1.63 -9.75 20.46
C ASN A 371 -2.91 -10.62 20.37
N SER A 372 -3.92 -10.17 19.64
CA SER A 372 -5.26 -10.80 19.53
C SER A 372 -5.49 -11.61 18.27
#